data_AF-A0A7S1YUR8-F1
#
_entry.id   AF-A0A7S1YUR8-F1
#
_cell.length_a   1.000
_cell.length_b   1.000
_cell.length_c   1.000
_cell.angle_alpha   90.00
_cell.angle_beta   90.00
_cell.angle_gamma   90.00
#
_symmetry.space_group_name_H-M   'P 1'
#
loop_
_entity.id
_entity.type
_entity.pdbx_description
1 polymer ?
#
loop_
_entity_poly.entity_id
_entity_poly.type
_entity_poly.pdbx_seq_one_letter_code
_entity_poly.pdbx_strand_id
1 'polypeptide(L)'
;SQCLSTNEVNGIQLLSMERQDFKEIGVCHTGSLAVLMSNIAKLQRSMDEQVVLIEHNPYCFGKIVNHLRLQALCPSEKHLLCASDVNESQQKIFLRTLDYYFPGESASSIFDVSPEIESDSVVLSEQESLQIGS
;
A
#
# COMPACT_ATOMS: atom_id res chain seq x y z
N SER A 1 -2.74 -25.71 -2.01
CA SER A 1 -2.74 -24.31 -1.51
C SER A 1 -1.49 -23.96 -0.69
N GLN A 2 -0.61 -24.91 -0.33
CA GLN A 2 0.52 -24.65 0.57
C GLN A 2 1.82 -24.18 -0.11
N CYS A 3 1.98 -24.36 -1.42
CA CYS A 3 3.23 -24.00 -2.12
C CYS A 3 3.55 -22.51 -2.06
N LEU A 4 2.58 -21.62 -2.22
CA LEU A 4 2.81 -20.17 -2.18
C LEU A 4 3.19 -19.70 -0.76
N SER A 5 2.53 -20.23 0.27
CA SER A 5 2.84 -19.90 1.66
C SER A 5 4.21 -20.43 2.10
N THR A 6 4.59 -21.63 1.66
CA THR A 6 5.90 -22.22 2.00
C THR A 6 7.06 -21.49 1.32
N ASN A 7 6.81 -20.88 0.16
CA ASN A 7 7.80 -20.07 -0.56
C ASN A 7 7.68 -18.57 -0.25
N GLU A 8 6.88 -18.19 0.76
CA GLU A 8 6.69 -16.81 1.22
C GLU A 8 6.35 -15.82 0.08
N VAL A 9 5.62 -16.31 -0.94
CA VAL A 9 5.28 -15.50 -2.12
C VAL A 9 4.25 -14.44 -1.73
N ASN A 10 4.64 -13.17 -1.80
CA ASN A 10 3.73 -12.04 -1.58
C ASN A 10 2.93 -11.68 -2.85
N GLY A 11 1.96 -10.77 -2.72
CA GLY A 11 1.07 -10.41 -3.82
C GLY A 11 1.78 -9.79 -5.02
N ILE A 12 2.84 -9.01 -4.80
CA ILE A 12 3.63 -8.38 -5.87
C ILE A 12 4.45 -9.44 -6.60
N GLN A 13 5.10 -10.34 -5.87
CA GLN A 13 5.86 -11.45 -6.43
C GLN A 13 4.94 -12.35 -7.26
N LEU A 14 3.75 -12.69 -6.75
CA LEU A 14 2.77 -13.51 -7.46
C LEU A 14 2.42 -12.93 -8.84
N LEU A 15 2.30 -11.60 -8.94
CA LEU A 15 1.98 -10.91 -10.19
C LEU A 15 3.15 -10.88 -11.17
N SER A 16 4.38 -11.04 -10.69
CA SER A 16 5.59 -11.07 -11.52
C SER A 16 6.02 -12.49 -11.91
N MET A 17 5.41 -13.53 -11.33
CA MET A 17 5.78 -14.92 -11.58
C MET A 17 5.36 -15.38 -12.97
N GLU A 18 6.27 -16.08 -13.62
CA GLU A 18 6.03 -16.76 -14.89
C GLU A 18 5.64 -18.23 -14.68
N ARG A 19 5.20 -18.86 -15.78
CA ARG A 19 4.77 -20.26 -15.79
C ARG A 19 5.83 -21.21 -15.23
N GLN A 20 7.12 -20.88 -15.43
CA GLN A 20 8.23 -21.69 -14.98
C GLN A 20 8.39 -21.62 -13.46
N ASP A 21 8.28 -20.43 -12.87
CA ASP A 21 8.33 -20.23 -11.41
C ASP A 21 7.26 -21.05 -10.69
N PHE A 22 6.04 -21.12 -11.25
CA PHE A 22 4.97 -21.94 -10.69
C PHE A 22 5.28 -23.44 -10.71
N LYS A 23 5.99 -23.93 -11.74
CA LYS A 23 6.42 -25.33 -11.78
C LYS A 23 7.49 -25.61 -10.73
N GLU A 24 8.41 -24.67 -10.53
CA GLU A 24 9.50 -24.79 -9.55
C GLU A 24 8.98 -24.84 -8.11
N ILE A 25 7.89 -24.14 -7.81
CA ILE A 25 7.20 -24.25 -6.51
C ILE A 25 6.20 -25.43 -6.43
N GLY A 26 6.15 -26.31 -7.44
CA GLY A 26 5.38 -27.55 -7.43
C GLY A 26 3.97 -27.49 -8.01
N VAL A 27 3.60 -26.42 -8.72
CA VAL A 27 2.33 -26.33 -9.47
C VAL A 27 2.52 -26.91 -10.87
N CYS A 28 2.47 -28.24 -10.97
CA CYS A 28 2.79 -28.95 -12.22
C CYS A 28 1.56 -29.29 -13.09
N HIS A 29 0.35 -29.27 -12.52
CA HIS A 29 -0.85 -29.64 -13.27
C HIS A 29 -1.17 -28.57 -14.33
N THR A 30 -1.20 -28.98 -15.60
CA THR A 30 -1.35 -28.07 -16.75
C THR A 30 -2.67 -27.29 -16.72
N GLY A 31 -3.77 -27.92 -16.31
CA GLY A 31 -5.06 -27.24 -16.13
C GLY A 31 -5.01 -26.17 -15.05
N SER A 32 -4.42 -26.48 -13.89
CA SER A 32 -4.24 -25.52 -12.79
C SER A 32 -3.34 -24.36 -13.19
N LEU A 33 -2.22 -24.62 -13.88
CA LEU A 33 -1.34 -23.59 -14.42
C LEU A 33 -2.09 -22.66 -15.39
N ALA A 34 -2.91 -23.20 -16.29
CA ALA A 34 -3.64 -22.40 -17.26
C ALA A 34 -4.65 -21.46 -16.58
N VAL A 35 -5.41 -21.97 -15.59
CA VAL A 35 -6.37 -21.18 -14.81
C VAL A 35 -5.65 -20.11 -13.98
N LEU A 36 -4.57 -20.48 -13.29
CA LEU A 36 -3.79 -19.57 -12.47
C LEU A 36 -3.22 -18.41 -13.31
N MET A 37 -2.60 -18.73 -14.45
CA MET A 37 -2.04 -17.72 -15.35
C MET A 37 -3.10 -16.82 -15.94
N SER A 38 -4.27 -17.37 -16.30
CA SER A 38 -5.41 -16.59 -16.78
C SER A 38 -5.89 -15.59 -15.72
N ASN A 39 -5.98 -16.02 -14.46
CA ASN A 39 -6.41 -15.16 -13.37
C ASN A 39 -5.37 -14.08 -13.04
N ILE A 40 -4.08 -14.42 -13.00
CA ILE A 40 -3.02 -13.43 -12.79
C ILE A 40 -3.04 -12.37 -13.90
N ALA A 41 -3.20 -12.77 -15.16
CA ALA A 41 -3.33 -11.81 -16.27
C ALA A 41 -4.58 -10.93 -16.16
N LYS A 42 -5.70 -11.44 -15.63
CA LYS A 42 -6.89 -10.62 -15.34
C LYS A 42 -6.61 -9.62 -14.23
N LEU A 43 -5.94 -10.05 -13.15
CA LEU A 43 -5.52 -9.20 -12.04
C LEU A 43 -4.58 -8.07 -12.50
N GLN A 44 -3.58 -8.38 -13.33
CA GLN A 44 -2.68 -7.38 -13.91
C GLN A 44 -3.44 -6.34 -14.74
N ARG A 45 -4.35 -6.77 -15.63
CA ARG A 45 -5.19 -5.83 -16.40
C ARG A 45 -6.09 -4.98 -15.51
N SER A 46 -6.63 -5.55 -14.44
CA SER A 46 -7.45 -4.78 -13.50
C SER A 46 -6.64 -3.79 -12.65
N MET A 47 -5.33 -4.00 -12.47
CA MET A 47 -4.47 -3.00 -11.83
C MET A 47 -4.34 -1.73 -12.67
N ASP A 48 -4.33 -1.86 -14.01
CA ASP A 48 -4.40 -0.69 -14.90
C ASP A 48 -5.74 0.06 -14.74
N GLU A 49 -6.79 -0.63 -14.30
CA GLU A 49 -8.13 -0.09 -13.99
C GLU A 49 -8.28 0.38 -12.53
N GLN A 50 -7.19 0.86 -11.90
CA GLN A 50 -7.24 1.49 -10.57
C GLN A 50 -7.51 0.52 -9.40
N VAL A 51 -7.29 -0.79 -9.57
CA VAL A 51 -7.36 -1.74 -8.44
C VAL A 51 -6.15 -1.58 -7.54
N VAL A 52 -6.40 -1.04 -6.34
CA VAL A 52 -5.42 -0.94 -5.27
C VAL A 52 -5.13 -2.33 -4.73
N LEU A 53 -3.96 -2.89 -5.00
CA LEU A 53 -3.45 -4.04 -4.26
C LEU A 53 -3.14 -3.56 -2.82
N ILE A 54 -4.09 -3.81 -1.93
CA ILE A 54 -3.89 -3.59 -0.50
C ILE A 54 -3.03 -4.74 0.00
N GLU A 55 -1.74 -4.49 0.08
CA GLU A 55 -0.87 -5.37 0.84
C GLU A 55 -1.39 -5.40 2.28
N HIS A 56 -1.72 -6.60 2.76
CA HIS A 56 -2.26 -6.78 4.10
C HIS A 56 -1.18 -6.40 5.11
N ASN A 57 -1.21 -5.16 5.58
CA ASN A 57 -0.30 -4.62 6.56
C ASN A 57 -0.96 -4.68 7.95
N PRO A 58 -0.60 -5.67 8.81
CA PRO A 58 -1.27 -5.87 10.09
C PRO A 58 -1.10 -4.67 11.03
N TYR A 59 0.00 -3.92 10.89
CA TYR A 59 0.27 -2.72 11.67
C TYR A 59 -0.71 -1.59 11.30
N CYS A 60 -0.82 -1.26 10.01
CA CYS A 60 -1.75 -0.22 9.55
C CYS A 60 -3.20 -0.58 9.88
N PHE A 61 -3.60 -1.84 9.66
CA PHE A 61 -4.93 -2.30 10.02
C PHE A 61 -5.18 -2.24 11.53
N GLY A 62 -4.20 -2.63 12.34
CA GLY A 62 -4.27 -2.55 13.79
C GLY A 62 -4.44 -1.12 14.31
N LYS A 63 -3.79 -0.13 13.69
CA LYS A 63 -3.97 1.30 14.02
C LYS A 63 -5.40 1.75 13.78
N ILE A 64 -5.96 1.42 12.61
CA ILE A 64 -7.36 1.74 12.26
C ILE A 64 -8.33 1.11 13.27
N VAL A 65 -8.20 -0.20 13.53
CA VAL A 65 -9.08 -0.91 14.46
C VAL A 65 -8.97 -0.36 15.88
N ASN A 66 -7.76 -0.08 16.36
CA ASN A 66 -7.57 0.44 17.71
C ASN A 66 -8.22 1.81 17.90
N HIS A 67 -8.18 2.67 16.89
CA HIS A 67 -8.87 3.95 16.92
C HIS A 67 -10.38 3.82 16.96
N LEU A 68 -10.95 3.02 16.07
CA LEU A 68 -12.39 2.78 16.07
C LEU A 68 -12.84 2.21 17.43
N ARG A 69 -12.03 1.34 18.03
CA ARG A 69 -12.26 0.81 19.38
C ARG A 69 -12.23 1.92 20.44
N LEU A 70 -11.25 2.82 20.40
CA LEU A 70 -11.15 3.94 21.35
C LEU A 70 -12.32 4.93 21.19
N GLN A 71 -12.70 5.25 19.95
CA GLN A 71 -13.84 6.11 19.64
C GLN A 71 -15.15 5.52 20.18
N ALA A 72 -15.34 4.21 20.07
CA ALA A 72 -16.52 3.53 20.63
C ALA A 72 -16.55 3.54 22.16
N LEU A 73 -15.39 3.51 22.82
CA LEU A 73 -15.27 3.52 24.28
C LEU A 73 -15.42 4.93 24.87
N CYS A 74 -14.94 5.96 24.17
CA CYS A 74 -14.95 7.35 24.63
C CYS A 74 -15.52 8.30 23.55
N PRO A 75 -16.84 8.30 23.29
CA PRO A 75 -17.45 9.08 22.20
C PRO A 75 -17.31 10.61 22.34
N SER A 76 -17.09 11.10 23.56
CA SER A 76 -16.92 12.51 23.88
C SER A 76 -15.52 13.05 23.56
N GLU A 77 -14.51 12.18 23.46
CA GLU A 77 -13.16 12.54 23.04
C GLU A 77 -13.05 12.29 21.54
N LYS A 78 -13.32 13.31 20.72
CA LYS A 78 -13.00 13.29 19.29
C LYS A 78 -11.48 13.41 19.11
N HIS A 79 -10.73 12.43 19.60
CA HIS A 79 -9.35 12.26 19.17
C HIS A 79 -9.43 11.69 17.76
N LEU A 80 -9.17 12.52 16.75
CA LEU A 80 -8.97 12.02 15.39
C LEU A 80 -7.65 11.25 15.40
N LEU A 81 -7.60 10.07 14.77
CA LEU A 81 -6.31 9.48 14.45
C LEU A 81 -5.60 10.44 13.51
N CYS A 82 -4.43 10.91 13.92
CA CYS A 82 -3.60 11.70 13.05
C CYS A 82 -2.71 10.75 12.25
N ALA A 83 -2.51 11.01 10.95
CA ALA A 83 -1.53 10.29 10.15
C ALA A 83 -0.12 10.32 10.80
N SER A 84 0.15 11.30 11.66
CA SER A 84 1.37 11.44 12.47
C SER A 84 1.51 10.37 13.58
N ASP A 85 0.44 9.65 13.94
CA ASP A 85 0.49 8.52 14.88
C ASP A 85 1.01 7.22 14.24
N VAL A 86 1.20 7.24 12.92
CA VAL A 86 1.73 6.15 12.10
C VAL A 86 3.18 6.45 11.78
N ASN A 87 4.05 5.44 11.90
CA ASN A 87 5.45 5.56 11.50
C ASN A 87 5.54 6.13 10.07
N GLU A 88 6.44 7.09 9.85
CA GLU A 88 6.61 7.79 8.57
C GLU A 88 6.75 6.82 7.38
N SER A 89 7.55 5.76 7.54
CA SER A 89 7.75 4.73 6.52
C SER A 89 6.49 3.94 6.14
N GLN A 90 5.45 3.99 6.98
CA GLN A 90 4.19 3.27 6.80
C GLN A 90 3.02 4.19 6.42
N GLN A 91 3.20 5.52 6.46
CA GLN A 91 2.12 6.48 6.19
C GLN A 91 1.47 6.27 4.82
N LYS A 92 2.25 6.08 3.75
CA LYS A 92 1.71 5.83 2.40
C LYS A 92 0.84 4.57 2.34
N ILE A 93 1.26 3.51 3.03
CA ILE A 93 0.50 2.24 3.08
C ILE A 93 -0.75 2.41 3.94
N PHE A 94 -0.65 3.14 5.05
CA PHE A 94 -1.77 3.46 5.92
C PHE A 94 -2.85 4.26 5.18
N LEU A 95 -2.49 5.33 4.47
CA LEU A 95 -3.43 6.14 3.69
C LEU A 95 -4.15 5.32 2.62
N ARG A 96 -3.40 4.47 1.91
CA ARG A 96 -3.97 3.55 0.92
C ARG A 96 -4.92 2.52 1.56
N THR A 97 -4.56 2.01 2.73
CA THR A 97 -5.40 1.09 3.51
C THR A 97 -6.69 1.79 3.94
N LEU A 98 -6.58 3.03 4.40
CA LEU A 98 -7.69 3.85 4.84
C LEU A 98 -8.69 4.13 3.71
N ASP A 99 -8.19 4.59 2.57
CA ASP A 99 -8.99 4.91 1.38
C ASP A 99 -9.76 3.69 0.87
N TYR A 100 -9.16 2.51 0.92
CA TYR A 100 -9.81 1.28 0.49
C TYR A 100 -10.94 0.82 1.41
N TYR A 101 -10.73 0.85 2.73
CA TYR A 101 -11.74 0.38 3.68
C TYR A 101 -12.80 1.45 4.01
N PHE A 102 -12.45 2.73 3.89
CA PHE A 102 -13.31 3.87 4.18
C PHE A 102 -13.32 4.88 3.01
N PRO A 103 -13.80 4.48 1.82
CA PRO A 103 -13.77 5.35 0.66
C PRO A 103 -14.65 6.60 0.82
N GLY A 104 -14.20 7.71 0.25
CA GLY A 104 -14.94 8.99 0.21
C GLY A 104 -14.91 9.77 1.53
N GLU A 105 -15.91 10.64 1.74
CA GLU A 105 -15.96 11.58 2.88
C GLU A 105 -16.06 10.90 4.26
N SER A 106 -16.35 9.59 4.27
CA SER A 106 -16.39 8.77 5.48
C SER A 106 -15.05 8.79 6.22
N ALA A 107 -13.92 8.74 5.51
CA ALA A 107 -12.59 8.78 6.12
C ALA A 107 -12.33 10.11 6.83
N SER A 108 -12.62 11.25 6.21
CA SER A 108 -12.40 12.58 6.80
C SER A 108 -13.25 12.87 8.05
N SER A 109 -14.34 12.14 8.23
CA SER A 109 -15.19 12.25 9.43
C SER A 109 -14.67 11.45 10.63
N ILE A 110 -13.75 10.51 10.39
CA ILE A 110 -13.25 9.54 11.38
C ILE A 110 -11.75 9.71 11.63
N PHE A 111 -10.99 10.17 10.64
CA PHE A 111 -9.53 10.28 10.66
C PHE A 111 -9.09 11.69 10.26
N ASP A 112 -8.03 12.21 10.89
CA ASP A 112 -7.36 13.44 10.44
C ASP A 112 -6.30 13.05 9.42
N VAL A 113 -6.69 13.15 8.15
CA VAL A 113 -5.88 12.74 6.99
C VAL A 113 -5.07 13.93 6.46
N SER A 114 -4.95 15.03 7.21
CA SER A 114 -4.23 16.22 6.77
C SER A 114 -2.79 15.83 6.36
N PRO A 115 -2.42 16.00 5.08
CA PRO A 115 -1.06 15.78 4.67
C PRO A 115 -0.27 16.98 5.20
N GLU A 116 0.45 16.81 6.30
CA GLU A 116 1.65 17.61 6.55
C GLU A 116 2.71 17.16 5.52
N ILE A 117 2.47 17.45 4.24
CA ILE A 117 3.53 17.52 3.26
C ILE A 117 4.10 18.92 3.48
N GLU A 118 5.14 19.01 4.32
CA GLU A 118 6.09 20.10 4.19
C GLU A 118 6.50 20.15 2.72
N SER A 119 6.01 21.19 2.06
CA SER A 119 6.39 21.52 0.69
C SER A 119 7.83 21.98 0.76
N ASP A 120 8.78 21.05 0.58
CA ASP A 120 10.15 21.40 0.24
C ASP A 120 10.14 22.04 -1.15
N SER A 121 9.80 23.32 -1.19
CA SER A 121 10.25 24.18 -2.28
C SER A 121 11.76 24.22 -2.17
N VAL A 122 12.44 23.37 -2.93
CA VAL A 122 13.87 23.54 -3.20
C VAL A 122 14.00 24.85 -3.97
N VAL A 123 14.25 25.92 -3.21
CA VAL A 123 14.87 27.14 -3.71
C VAL A 123 16.25 26.71 -4.21
N LEU A 124 16.37 26.46 -5.52
CA LEU A 124 17.68 26.40 -6.16
C LEU A 124 18.21 27.82 -6.22
N SER A 125 18.90 28.20 -5.15
CA SER A 125 19.75 29.38 -5.11
C SER A 125 20.82 29.26 -6.18
N GLU A 126 20.87 30.26 -7.05
CA GLU A 126 21.99 30.56 -7.93
C GLU A 126 23.30 30.79 -7.15
N GLN A 127 24.41 30.81 -7.90
CA GLN A 127 25.80 31.17 -7.57
C GLN A 127 26.70 29.94 -7.24
N GLU A 128 27.85 29.68 -7.87
CA GLU A 128 28.95 30.53 -8.39
C GLU A 128 29.71 29.77 -9.53
N SER A 129 29.95 30.39 -10.69
CA SER A 129 31.20 31.07 -11.12
C SER A 129 32.42 30.18 -11.39
N LEU A 130 32.92 30.19 -12.64
CA LEU A 130 34.37 30.16 -12.87
C LEU A 130 34.77 30.79 -14.20
N GLN A 131 35.41 31.96 -14.08
CA GLN A 131 36.23 32.62 -15.09
C GLN A 131 37.48 31.79 -15.38
N ILE A 132 37.82 31.66 -16.65
CA ILE A 132 39.20 31.60 -17.17
C ILE A 132 39.12 32.46 -18.44
N GLY A 133 39.81 33.58 -18.62
CA GLY A 133 41.14 33.95 -18.15
C GLY A 133 41.98 34.21 -19.40
N SER A 134 41.92 35.47 -19.88
CA SER A 134 42.82 36.18 -20.81
C SER A 134 43.13 35.60 -22.19
#